data_AF-A0A6N4RF79-F1
#
_entry.id   AF-A0A6N4RF79-F1
#
_cell.length_a   1.000
_cell.length_b   1.000
_cell.length_c   1.000
_cell.angle_alpha   90.00
_cell.angle_beta   90.00
_cell.angle_gamma   90.00
#
_symmetry.space_group_name_H-M   'P 1'
#
loop_
_entity.id
_entity.type
_entity.pdbx_description
1 polymer ?
#
loop_
_entity_poly.entity_id
_entity_poly.type
_entity_poly.pdbx_seq_one_letter_code
_entity_poly.pdbx_strand_id
1 'polypeptide(L)'
;MSFKAAAQRSVDSIFSRLGEDATFTATNGQPLTVRIMRRQPDEIVDVASSRIHVETDIFLLRVAEVALPKAGDMLQTDTESFVIQGEPQREQHGLVWKVEAYLHAP
;
A
#
# COMPACT_ATOMS: atom_id res chain seq x y z
N MET A 1 28.11 5.31 11.34
CA MET A 1 26.79 4.78 10.92
C MET A 1 26.20 5.75 9.91
N SER A 2 25.77 5.28 8.73
CA SER A 2 25.18 6.16 7.70
C SER A 2 23.74 6.51 8.03
N PHE A 3 23.32 7.75 7.72
CA PHE A 3 21.94 8.24 7.88
C PHE A 3 20.91 7.31 7.22
N LYS A 4 21.22 6.77 6.04
CA LYS A 4 20.36 5.83 5.29
C LYS A 4 20.07 4.55 6.09
N ALA A 5 21.07 4.02 6.80
CA ALA A 5 20.91 2.80 7.60
C ALA A 5 20.11 3.04 8.89
N ALA A 6 20.12 4.26 9.42
CA ALA A 6 19.24 4.63 10.54
C ALA A 6 17.80 4.78 10.06
N ALA A 7 17.58 5.47 8.93
CA ALA A 7 16.25 5.65 8.34
C ALA A 7 15.57 4.31 8.00
N GLN A 8 16.30 3.38 7.38
CA GLN A 8 15.77 2.04 7.06
C GLN A 8 15.26 1.31 8.31
N ARG A 9 16.06 1.30 9.39
CA ARG A 9 15.68 0.65 10.65
C ARG A 9 14.44 1.27 11.28
N SER A 10 14.30 2.59 11.20
CA SER A 10 13.10 3.28 11.66
C SER A 10 11.87 2.86 10.86
N VAL A 11 11.94 2.85 9.52
CA VAL A 11 10.86 2.38 8.65
C VAL A 11 10.47 0.94 8.99
N ASP A 12 11.45 0.04 9.09
CA ASP A 12 11.19 -1.36 9.41
C ASP A 12 10.51 -1.52 10.78
N SER A 13 10.92 -0.73 11.78
CA SER A 13 10.30 -0.77 13.10
C SER A 13 8.84 -0.28 13.09
N ILE A 14 8.50 0.71 12.26
CA ILE A 14 7.13 1.24 12.13
C ILE A 14 6.25 0.17 11.49
N PHE A 15 6.67 -0.39 10.36
CA PHE A 15 5.92 -1.44 9.65
C PHE A 15 5.73 -2.68 10.53
N SER A 16 6.75 -3.09 11.30
CA SER A 16 6.63 -4.23 12.21
C SER A 16 5.59 -4.06 13.32
N ARG A 17 5.27 -2.81 13.71
CA ARG A 17 4.38 -2.50 14.82
C ARG A 17 2.97 -2.11 14.37
N LEU A 18 2.86 -1.40 13.26
CA LEU A 18 1.61 -0.79 12.79
C LEU A 18 1.10 -1.37 11.49
N GLY A 19 1.92 -2.15 10.78
CA GLY A 19 1.49 -2.75 9.52
C GLY A 19 0.70 -4.04 9.72
N GLU A 20 -0.06 -4.40 8.69
CA GLU A 20 -0.75 -5.67 8.56
C GLU A 20 -0.10 -6.55 7.48
N ASP A 21 -0.22 -7.87 7.64
CA ASP A 21 0.29 -8.81 6.66
C ASP A 21 -0.63 -8.79 5.42
N ALA A 22 -0.02 -8.81 4.24
CA ALA A 22 -0.73 -8.89 2.99
C ALA A 22 0.08 -9.68 1.95
N THR A 23 -0.61 -10.12 0.91
CA THR A 23 0.00 -10.75 -0.25
C THR A 23 0.01 -9.76 -1.41
N PHE A 24 1.20 -9.38 -1.86
CA PHE A 24 1.40 -8.59 -3.06
C PHE A 24 1.61 -9.52 -4.25
N THR A 25 0.82 -9.36 -5.30
CA THR A 25 0.97 -10.11 -6.56
C THR A 25 1.16 -9.12 -7.70
N ALA A 26 2.37 -9.08 -8.25
CA ALA A 26 2.61 -8.32 -9.47
C ALA A 26 1.86 -8.98 -10.65
N THR A 27 1.41 -8.19 -11.64
CA THR A 27 0.57 -8.70 -12.76
C THR A 27 1.09 -9.99 -13.41
N ASN A 28 2.42 -10.14 -13.50
CA ASN A 28 3.09 -11.32 -14.07
C ASN A 28 4.09 -11.96 -13.08
N GLY A 29 3.93 -11.70 -11.79
CA GLY A 29 4.85 -12.12 -10.74
C GLY A 29 4.30 -13.25 -9.88
N GLN A 30 5.17 -13.79 -9.03
CA GLN A 30 4.75 -14.68 -7.96
C GLN A 30 4.23 -13.85 -6.78
N PRO A 31 3.23 -14.36 -6.03
CA PRO A 31 2.76 -13.72 -4.81
C PRO A 31 3.88 -13.61 -3.77
N LEU A 32 3.99 -12.46 -3.12
CA LEU A 32 4.95 -12.15 -2.07
C LEU A 32 4.20 -11.74 -0.79
N THR A 33 4.54 -12.35 0.34
CA THR A 33 4.08 -11.87 1.65
C THR A 33 4.84 -10.60 2.01
N VAL A 34 4.10 -9.53 2.27
CA VAL A 34 4.62 -8.19 2.57
C VAL A 34 3.89 -7.59 3.76
N ARG A 35 4.50 -6.59 4.40
CA ARG A 35 3.84 -5.80 5.44
C ARG A 35 3.39 -4.46 4.86
N ILE A 36 2.11 -4.17 4.93
CA ILE A 36 1.52 -2.94 4.39
C ILE A 36 0.96 -2.07 5.51
N MET A 37 0.81 -0.76 5.25
CA MET A 37 -0.01 0.10 6.09
C MET A 37 -1.10 0.74 5.23
N ARG A 38 -2.36 0.57 5.63
CA ARG A 38 -3.51 1.24 5.03
C ARG A 38 -3.69 2.62 5.68
N ARG A 39 -3.79 3.64 4.84
CA ARG A 39 -4.25 4.99 5.21
C ARG A 39 -5.63 5.15 4.58
N GLN A 40 -6.68 5.01 5.40
CA GLN A 40 -8.01 5.43 4.96
C GLN A 40 -8.02 6.95 4.81
N PRO A 41 -8.74 7.52 3.82
CA PRO A 41 -8.91 8.96 3.73
C PRO A 41 -9.59 9.47 5.00
N ASP A 42 -9.00 10.46 5.66
CA ASP A 42 -9.43 11.00 6.96
C ASP A 42 -10.85 11.65 6.94
N GLU A 43 -11.54 11.73 5.80
CA GLU A 43 -12.85 12.38 5.70
C GLU A 43 -13.78 11.69 4.67
N ILE A 44 -14.77 10.92 5.16
CA ILE A 44 -15.93 10.51 4.37
C ILE A 44 -16.95 11.65 4.45
N VAL A 45 -16.92 12.58 3.49
CA VAL A 45 -17.99 13.58 3.37
C VAL A 45 -19.17 12.94 2.63
N ASP A 46 -20.18 12.54 3.41
CA ASP A 46 -21.43 11.99 2.92
C ASP A 46 -22.29 13.13 2.34
N VAL A 47 -22.36 13.24 1.01
CA VAL A 47 -23.23 14.21 0.33
C VAL A 47 -24.37 13.46 -0.35
N ALA A 48 -25.56 13.70 0.21
CA ALA A 48 -26.87 13.19 -0.15
C ALA A 48 -27.06 12.74 -1.61
N SER A 49 -27.63 11.53 -1.73
CA SER A 49 -28.38 10.98 -2.86
C SER A 49 -27.61 10.74 -4.17
N SER A 50 -27.06 9.53 -4.23
CA SER A 50 -26.43 8.86 -5.39
C SER A 50 -24.94 9.16 -5.57
N ARG A 51 -24.09 8.36 -4.90
CA ARG A 51 -22.66 8.27 -5.21
C ARG A 51 -22.22 6.82 -5.22
N ILE A 52 -21.72 6.37 -6.36
CA ILE A 52 -20.76 5.26 -6.39
C ILE A 52 -19.47 5.85 -5.85
N HIS A 53 -19.29 5.81 -4.53
CA HIS A 53 -18.00 6.12 -3.92
C HIS A 53 -17.13 4.88 -4.09
N VAL A 54 -16.22 4.92 -5.06
CA VAL A 54 -15.08 4.01 -5.06
C VAL A 54 -14.14 4.58 -3.99
N GLU A 55 -14.25 4.08 -2.77
CA GLU A 55 -13.27 4.37 -1.72
C GLU A 55 -11.89 3.99 -2.26
N THR A 56 -11.08 5.01 -2.55
CA THR A 56 -9.71 4.83 -2.99
C THR A 56 -8.84 4.81 -1.74
N ASP A 57 -8.37 3.63 -1.39
CA ASP A 57 -7.48 3.43 -0.26
C ASP A 57 -6.04 3.77 -0.65
N ILE A 58 -5.32 4.38 0.30
CA ILE A 58 -3.89 4.62 0.15
C ILE A 58 -3.15 3.54 0.93
N PHE A 59 -2.25 2.84 0.26
CA PHE A 59 -1.37 1.86 0.90
C PHE A 59 0.08 2.33 0.88
N LEU A 60 0.78 2.02 1.96
CA LEU A 60 2.22 2.18 2.05
C LEU A 60 2.89 0.80 1.96
N LEU A 61 3.80 0.65 1.01
CA LEU A 61 4.60 -0.56 0.80
C LEU A 61 6.08 -0.26 1.04
N ARG A 62 6.83 -1.19 1.63
CA ARG A 62 8.28 -1.01 1.76
C ARG A 62 8.97 -1.32 0.44
N VAL A 63 9.91 -0.46 0.05
CA VAL A 63 10.78 -0.69 -1.11
C VAL A 63 11.64 -1.94 -0.93
N ALA A 64 11.99 -2.26 0.31
CA ALA A 64 12.77 -3.45 0.64
C ALA A 64 12.02 -4.76 0.34
N GLU A 65 10.68 -4.73 0.33
CA GLU A 65 9.84 -5.89 0.02
C GLU A 65 9.36 -5.83 -1.43
N VAL A 66 8.89 -4.67 -1.88
CA VAL A 66 8.34 -4.45 -3.23
C VAL A 66 9.23 -3.47 -3.99
N ALA A 67 10.04 -4.00 -4.91
CA ALA A 67 11.02 -3.18 -5.63
C ALA A 67 10.38 -2.15 -6.55
N LEU A 68 9.38 -2.57 -7.34
CA LEU A 68 8.73 -1.78 -8.39
C LEU A 68 7.25 -2.16 -8.50
N PRO A 69 6.37 -1.63 -7.62
CA PRO A 69 4.93 -1.75 -7.82
C PRO A 69 4.51 -0.96 -9.06
N LYS A 70 3.37 -1.31 -9.66
CA LYS A 70 2.75 -0.61 -10.77
C LYS A 70 1.23 -0.72 -10.73
N ALA A 71 0.56 0.10 -11.53
CA ALA A 71 -0.88 -0.05 -11.77
C ALA A 71 -1.22 -1.46 -12.28
N GLY A 72 -2.31 -2.03 -11.77
CA GLY A 72 -2.78 -3.37 -12.09
C GLY A 72 -2.12 -4.50 -11.29
N ASP A 73 -1.17 -4.20 -10.41
CA ASP A 73 -0.72 -5.17 -9.39
C ASP A 73 -1.80 -5.31 -8.30
N MET A 74 -1.82 -6.46 -7.63
CA MET A 74 -2.83 -6.80 -6.64
C MET A 74 -2.25 -6.86 -5.23
N LEU A 75 -3.00 -6.35 -4.26
CA LEU A 75 -2.74 -6.46 -2.83
C LEU A 75 -3.90 -7.21 -2.19
N GLN A 76 -3.62 -8.28 -1.45
CA GLN A 76 -4.63 -9.06 -0.77
C GLN A 76 -4.35 -9.08 0.72
N THR A 77 -5.24 -8.51 1.52
CA THR A 77 -5.26 -8.68 2.96
C THR A 77 -6.03 -9.95 3.32
N ASP A 78 -6.13 -10.29 4.60
CA ASP A 78 -6.88 -11.47 5.05
C ASP A 78 -8.37 -11.42 4.67
N THR A 79 -8.93 -10.22 4.50
CA THR A 79 -10.37 -10.01 4.29
C THR A 79 -10.72 -9.41 2.94
N GLU A 80 -9.81 -8.64 2.33
CA GLU A 80 -10.11 -7.79 1.18
C GLU A 80 -9.01 -7.92 0.11
N SER A 81 -9.39 -7.77 -1.15
CA SER A 81 -8.45 -7.70 -2.28
C SER A 81 -8.54 -6.33 -2.92
N PHE A 82 -7.40 -5.76 -3.28
CA PHE A 82 -7.25 -4.42 -3.82
C PHE A 82 -6.41 -4.47 -5.08
N VAL A 83 -6.75 -3.62 -6.06
CA VAL A 83 -5.95 -3.45 -7.27
C VAL A 83 -5.32 -2.07 -7.24
N ILE A 84 -4.00 -2.01 -7.37
CA ILE A 84 -3.24 -0.77 -7.43
C ILE A 84 -3.65 0.00 -8.69
N GLN A 85 -3.96 1.27 -8.50
CA GLN A 85 -4.29 2.22 -9.56
C GLN A 85 -3.30 3.39 -9.57
N GLY A 86 -3.10 3.95 -10.75
CA GLY A 86 -2.17 5.06 -10.95
C GLY A 86 -0.70 4.69 -10.76
N GLU A 87 0.15 5.70 -10.84
CA GLU A 87 1.61 5.55 -10.71
C GLU A 87 2.05 5.59 -9.23
N PRO A 88 2.75 4.57 -8.73
CA PRO A 88 3.30 4.56 -7.38
C PRO A 88 4.27 5.71 -7.11
N GLN A 89 4.14 6.34 -5.95
CA GLN A 89 4.96 7.47 -5.54
C GLN A 89 5.98 7.08 -4.47
N ARG A 90 7.22 7.57 -4.58
CA ARG A 90 8.26 7.37 -3.55
C ARG A 90 8.05 8.36 -2.39
N GLU A 91 7.95 7.85 -1.18
CA GLU A 91 7.90 8.62 0.07
C GLU A 91 9.07 8.27 1.01
N GLN A 92 9.18 9.02 2.12
CA GLN A 92 10.15 8.79 3.21
C GLN A 92 11.59 8.58 2.71
N HIS A 93 12.11 9.56 1.98
CA HIS A 93 13.44 9.49 1.35
C HIS A 93 13.60 8.33 0.36
N GLY A 94 12.50 7.89 -0.25
CA GLY A 94 12.47 6.83 -1.24
C GLY A 94 12.55 5.42 -0.67
N LEU A 95 12.23 5.23 0.61
CA LEU A 95 12.22 3.93 1.28
C LEU A 95 10.83 3.28 1.31
N VAL A 96 9.79 4.07 1.04
CA VAL A 96 8.39 3.64 1.05
C VAL A 96 7.76 4.02 -0.28
N TRP A 97 6.91 3.14 -0.80
CA TRP A 97 5.98 3.43 -1.87
C TRP A 97 4.64 3.83 -1.27
N LYS A 98 4.08 4.93 -1.76
CA LYS A 98 2.68 5.27 -1.62
C LYS A 98 1.96 4.82 -2.89
N VAL A 99 0.95 3.98 -2.74
CA VAL A 99 0.11 3.51 -3.84
C VAL A 99 -1.34 3.79 -3.53
N GLU A 100 -2.11 4.14 -4.55
CA GLU A 100 -3.55 4.23 -4.47
C GLU A 100 -4.11 2.91 -4.99
N ALA A 101 -5.11 2.36 -4.34
CA ALA A 101 -5.75 1.13 -4.77
C ALA A 101 -7.26 1.22 -4.54
N TYR A 102 -8.01 0.49 -5.34
CA TYR A 102 -9.45 0.35 -5.16
C TYR A 102 -9.78 -1.07 -4.72
N LEU A 103 -10.84 -1.20 -3.93
CA LEU A 103 -11.36 -2.49 -3.51
C LEU A 103 -11.83 -3.28 -4.74
N HIS A 104 -11.27 -4.47 -4.90
CA HIS A 104 -11.69 -5.45 -5.89
C HIS A 104 -12.56 -6.49 -5.20
N ALA A 105 -13.88 -6.35 -5.38
CA ALA A 105 -14.83 -7.35 -4.94
C ALA A 105 -14.63 -8.67 -5.72
N PRO A 106 -14.80 -9.84 -5.07
CA PRO A 106 -14.67 -11.15 -5.70
C PRO A 106 -15.70 -11.42 -6.80
#